data_AF-A0A538FXU8-F1
#
_entry.id   AF-A0A538FXU8-F1
#
_cell.length_a   1.000
_cell.length_b   1.000
_cell.length_c   1.000
_cell.angle_alpha   90.00
_cell.angle_beta   90.00
_cell.angle_gamma   90.00
#
_symmetry.space_group_name_H-M   'P 1'
#
loop_
_entity.id
_entity.type
_entity.pdbx_description
1 polymer ?
#
loop_
_entity_poly.entity_id
_entity_poly.type
_entity_poly.pdbx_seq_one_letter_code
_entity_poly.pdbx_strand_id
1 'polypeptide(L)'
;MSAFNEDRLAELIGALPPAPEAWVRAAQELPLARSEFDGIVARAEADAEFRQALIADLEATLAQEGYEPERPLIDALRRRFSADS
;
A
#
# COMPACT_ATOMS: atom_id res chain seq x y z
N MET A 1 -17.66 17.15 -1.96
CA MET A 1 -16.35 16.49 -1.83
C MET A 1 -15.33 17.61 -1.72
N SER A 2 -14.74 17.76 -0.53
CA SER A 2 -13.85 18.88 -0.21
C SER A 2 -12.71 18.94 -1.23
N ALA A 3 -12.69 20.00 -2.04
CA ALA A 3 -11.56 20.32 -2.91
C ALA A 3 -10.36 20.66 -2.03
N PHE A 4 -9.61 19.65 -1.60
CA PHE A 4 -8.26 19.85 -1.11
C PHE A 4 -7.47 20.38 -2.31
N ASN A 5 -7.16 21.69 -2.28
CA ASN A 5 -6.39 22.32 -3.35
C ASN A 5 -4.95 21.77 -3.28
N GLU A 6 -4.49 21.14 -4.36
CA GLU A 6 -3.17 20.50 -4.45
C GLU A 6 -2.05 21.47 -4.07
N ASP A 7 -2.21 22.76 -4.41
CA ASP A 7 -1.29 23.84 -4.03
C ASP A 7 -1.16 23.99 -2.50
N ARG A 8 -2.29 23.90 -1.79
CA ARG A 8 -2.31 24.02 -0.33
C ARG A 8 -1.70 22.78 0.32
N LEU A 9 -1.86 21.61 -0.29
CA LEU A 9 -1.23 20.39 0.16
C LEU A 9 0.29 20.47 -0.01
N ALA A 10 0.78 20.99 -1.13
CA ALA A 10 2.21 21.17 -1.38
C ALA A 10 2.87 22.11 -0.36
N GLU A 11 2.21 23.23 -0.02
CA GLU A 11 2.68 24.14 1.04
C GLU A 11 2.80 23.44 2.39
N LEU A 12 1.79 22.65 2.77
CA LEU A 12 1.77 21.95 4.05
C LEU A 12 2.83 20.85 4.12
N ILE A 13 3.05 20.11 3.02
CA ILE A 13 4.11 19.10 2.94
C ILE A 13 5.49 19.76 3.03
N GLY A 14 5.69 20.89 2.35
CA GLY A 14 6.95 21.65 2.38
C GLY A 14 7.28 22.25 3.76
N ALA A 15 6.27 22.46 4.61
CA ALA A 15 6.44 22.97 5.97
C ALA A 15 6.82 21.89 7.00
N LEU A 16 6.81 20.61 6.62
CA LEU A 16 7.16 19.52 7.53
C LEU A 16 8.67 19.49 7.82
N PRO A 17 9.08 19.11 9.04
CA PRO A 17 10.47 18.84 9.33
C PRO A 17 10.98 17.66 8.48
N PRO A 18 12.30 17.58 8.22
CA PRO A 18 12.87 16.46 7.49
C PRO A 18 12.55 15.14 8.21
N ALA A 19 12.27 14.10 7.42
CA ALA A 19 11.95 12.79 7.96
C ALA A 19 13.09 12.26 8.85
N PRO A 20 12.80 11.63 9.99
CA PRO A 20 13.82 11.05 10.85
C PRO A 20 14.68 10.05 10.09
N GLU A 21 16.00 10.13 10.22
CA GLU A 21 16.95 9.24 9.51
C GLU A 21 16.68 7.76 9.78
N ALA A 22 16.24 7.41 11.00
CA ALA A 22 15.87 6.04 11.35
C ALA A 22 14.69 5.52 10.50
N TRP A 23 13.74 6.38 10.16
CA TRP A 23 12.61 6.03 9.29
C TRP A 23 13.04 5.92 7.84
N VAL A 24 13.91 6.83 7.38
CA VAL A 24 14.50 6.80 6.03
C VAL A 24 15.30 5.51 5.83
N ARG A 25 16.12 5.11 6.82
CA ARG A 25 16.89 3.86 6.74
C ARG A 25 16.02 2.62 6.77
N ALA A 26 15.01 2.57 7.63
CA ALA A 26 14.04 1.46 7.62
C ALA A 26 13.35 1.34 6.26
N ALA A 27 12.96 2.46 5.63
CA ALA A 27 12.38 2.47 4.29
C ALA A 27 13.37 1.99 3.20
N GLN A 28 14.65 2.30 3.34
CA GLN A 28 15.72 1.88 2.42
C GLN A 28 16.11 0.40 2.52
N GLU A 29 15.81 -0.30 3.63
CA GLU A 29 16.09 -1.74 3.77
C GLU A 29 14.94 -2.65 3.33
N LEU A 30 13.76 -2.08 3.10
CA LEU A 30 12.59 -2.74 2.54
C LEU A 30 12.57 -3.10 1.02
N PRO A 31 13.49 -2.67 0.12
CA PRO A 31 13.29 -2.73 -1.34
C PRO A 31 13.11 -4.11 -1.99
N LEU A 32 13.65 -5.20 -1.44
CA LEU A 32 13.63 -6.51 -2.14
C LEU A 32 12.53 -7.46 -1.63
N ALA A 33 12.10 -7.33 -0.38
CA ALA A 33 10.97 -8.11 0.16
C ALA A 33 9.59 -7.52 -0.21
N ARG A 34 9.56 -6.41 -0.97
CA ARG A 34 8.38 -5.56 -1.15
C ARG A 34 7.95 -5.38 -2.60
N SER A 35 8.74 -5.81 -3.58
CA SER A 35 8.40 -5.66 -5.00
C SER A 35 7.10 -6.37 -5.38
N GLU A 36 6.84 -7.53 -4.78
CA GLU A 36 5.63 -8.31 -5.03
C GLU A 36 4.41 -7.66 -4.36
N PHE A 37 4.56 -7.20 -3.11
CA PHE A 37 3.54 -6.42 -2.40
C PHE A 37 3.18 -5.14 -3.16
N ASP A 38 4.18 -4.38 -3.62
CA ASP A 38 3.99 -3.13 -4.35
C ASP A 38 3.29 -3.38 -5.69
N GLY A 39 3.60 -4.50 -6.37
CA GLY A 39 2.91 -4.93 -7.59
C GLY A 39 1.43 -5.26 -7.37
N ILE A 40 1.11 -6.00 -6.30
CA ILE A 40 -0.28 -6.33 -5.92
C ILE A 40 -1.06 -5.05 -5.59
N VAL A 41 -0.45 -4.12 -4.84
CA VAL A 41 -1.08 -2.85 -4.46
C VAL A 41 -1.31 -1.97 -5.69
N ALA A 42 -0.31 -1.80 -6.56
CA ALA A 42 -0.44 -1.01 -7.78
C ALA A 42 -1.55 -1.56 -8.69
N ARG A 43 -1.68 -2.90 -8.78
CA ARG A 43 -2.78 -3.53 -9.51
C ARG A 43 -4.14 -3.27 -8.85
N ALA A 44 -4.24 -3.38 -7.53
CA ALA A 44 -5.47 -3.07 -6.79
C ALA A 44 -5.87 -1.59 -6.86
N GLU A 45 -4.92 -0.68 -7.12
CA GLU A 45 -5.23 0.73 -7.37
C GLU A 45 -5.72 0.97 -8.80
N ALA A 46 -5.19 0.24 -9.78
CA ALA A 46 -5.60 0.33 -11.18
C ALA A 46 -6.89 -0.45 -11.52
N ASP A 47 -7.20 -1.51 -10.75
CA ASP A 47 -8.30 -2.43 -11.00
C ASP A 47 -9.25 -2.52 -9.78
N ALA A 48 -10.42 -1.91 -9.93
CA ALA A 48 -11.44 -1.87 -8.89
C ALA A 48 -12.12 -3.23 -8.65
N GLU A 49 -12.22 -4.10 -9.66
CA GLU A 49 -12.79 -5.45 -9.51
C GLU A 49 -11.82 -6.31 -8.71
N PHE A 50 -10.54 -6.25 -9.04
CA PHE A 50 -9.48 -6.93 -8.28
C PHE A 50 -9.40 -6.43 -6.84
N ARG A 51 -9.54 -5.12 -6.61
CA ARG A 51 -9.61 -4.55 -5.26
C ARG A 51 -10.79 -5.09 -4.46
N GLN A 52 -11.98 -5.16 -5.06
CA GLN A 52 -13.15 -5.71 -4.39
C GLN A 52 -12.98 -7.19 -4.04
N ALA A 53 -12.38 -7.98 -4.94
CA ALA A 53 -12.06 -9.37 -4.68
C ALA A 53 -11.06 -9.53 -3.51
N LEU A 54 -9.99 -8.72 -3.48
CA LEU A 54 -9.01 -8.72 -2.38
C LEU A 54 -9.62 -8.36 -1.02
N ILE A 55 -10.57 -7.43 -0.99
CA ILE A 55 -11.28 -7.04 0.24
C ILE A 55 -12.23 -8.15 0.68
N ALA A 56 -12.89 -8.83 -0.25
CA ALA A 56 -13.84 -9.90 0.04
C ALA A 56 -13.14 -11.17 0.54
N ASP A 57 -12.09 -11.61 -0.14
CA ASP A 57 -11.25 -12.75 0.27
C ASP A 57 -9.82 -12.60 -0.27
N LEU A 58 -8.95 -12.04 0.58
CA LEU A 58 -7.57 -11.77 0.27
C LEU A 58 -6.77 -13.04 -0.08
N GLU A 59 -6.94 -14.11 0.69
CA GLU A 59 -6.14 -15.34 0.54
C GLU A 59 -6.56 -16.11 -0.73
N ALA A 60 -7.88 -16.24 -0.96
CA ALA A 60 -8.38 -16.89 -2.16
C ALA A 60 -8.04 -16.12 -3.44
N THR A 61 -8.14 -14.79 -3.40
CA THR A 61 -7.83 -13.92 -4.55
C THR A 61 -6.36 -13.99 -4.92
N LEU A 62 -5.45 -13.95 -3.93
CA LEU A 62 -4.01 -14.08 -4.19
C LEU A 62 -3.65 -15.45 -4.78
N ALA A 63 -4.22 -16.53 -4.25
CA ALA A 63 -3.98 -17.89 -4.75
C ALA A 63 -4.50 -18.08 -6.20
N GLN A 64 -5.63 -17.47 -6.56
CA GLN A 64 -6.17 -17.52 -7.93
C GLN A 64 -5.27 -16.79 -8.94
N GLU A 65 -4.62 -15.71 -8.51
CA GLU A 65 -3.68 -14.95 -9.30
C GLU A 65 -2.26 -15.57 -9.32
N GLY A 66 -2.08 -16.72 -8.65
CA GLY A 66 -0.81 -17.45 -8.62
C GLY A 66 0.23 -16.88 -7.66
N TYR A 67 -0.16 -16.00 -6.75
CA TYR A 67 0.70 -15.56 -5.65
C TYR A 67 0.68 -16.60 -4.54
N GLU A 68 1.85 -16.87 -3.94
CA GLU A 68 1.93 -17.72 -2.76
C GLU A 68 1.53 -16.87 -1.53
N PRO A 69 0.41 -17.16 -0.85
CA PRO A 69 -0.13 -16.32 0.20
C PRO A 69 0.64 -16.59 1.51
N GLU A 70 1.88 -16.10 1.59
CA GLU A 70 2.68 -16.22 2.80
C GLU A 70 2.12 -15.33 3.92
N ARG A 71 2.20 -15.80 5.17
CA ARG A 71 1.71 -15.04 6.35
C ARG A 71 2.20 -13.57 6.41
N PRO A 72 3.48 -13.26 6.16
CA PRO A 72 3.96 -11.87 6.20
C PRO A 72 3.29 -10.98 5.14
N LEU A 73 3.02 -11.53 3.94
CA LEU A 73 2.40 -10.83 2.82
C LEU A 73 0.91 -10.56 3.10
N ILE A 74 0.17 -11.56 3.58
CA ILE A 74 -1.23 -11.43 3.98
C ILE A 74 -1.38 -10.36 5.08
N ASP A 75 -0.54 -10.41 6.12
CA ASP A 75 -0.59 -9.47 7.24
C ASP A 75 -0.27 -8.03 6.81
N ALA A 76 0.63 -7.86 5.83
CA ALA A 76 0.91 -6.56 5.25
C ALA A 76 -0.28 -6.02 4.44
N LEU A 77 -0.90 -6.85 3.60
CA LEU A 77 -2.04 -6.47 2.75
C LEU A 77 -3.29 -6.16 3.60
N ARG A 78 -3.61 -6.99 4.60
CA ARG A 78 -4.72 -6.71 5.54
C ARG A 78 -4.56 -5.37 6.24
N ARG A 79 -3.37 -5.06 6.76
CA ARG A 79 -3.09 -3.78 7.44
C ARG A 79 -3.31 -2.58 6.51
N ARG A 80 -2.94 -2.70 5.24
CA ARG A 80 -3.09 -1.63 4.25
C ARG A 80 -4.55 -1.38 3.87
N PHE A 81 -5.32 -2.44 3.59
CA PHE A 81 -6.73 -2.30 3.17
C PHE A 81 -7.70 -2.02 4.32
N SER A 82 -7.33 -2.39 5.56
CA SER A 82 -8.14 -2.04 6.75
C SER A 82 -7.99 -0.57 7.17
N ALA A 83 -6.88 0.09 6.77
CA ALA A 83 -6.64 1.51 7.06
C ALA A 83 -7.34 2.47 6.07
N ASP A 84 -7.83 1.95 4.94
CA ASP A 84 -8.56 2.70 3.90
C ASP A 84 -10.10 2.56 4.04
N SER A 85 -10.61 1.95 5.13
CA SER A 85 -12.05 1.80 5.43
C SER A 85 -12.56 2.81 6.45
#